data_AF-A0ABD2FU90-F1
#
_entry.id   AF-A0ABD2FU90-F1
#
_cell.length_a   1.000
_cell.length_b   1.000
_cell.length_c   1.000
_cell.angle_alpha   90.00
_cell.angle_beta   90.00
_cell.angle_gamma   90.00
#
_symmetry.space_group_name_H-M   'P 1'
#
loop_
_entity.id
_entity.type
_entity.pdbx_description
1 polymer ?
#
loop_
_entity_poly.entity_id
_entity_poly.type
_entity_poly.pdbx_seq_one_letter_code
_entity_poly.pdbx_strand_id
1 'polypeptide(L)'
;MDDLRKDNPRATSPPRYVERIWLKGDETKPEKSNTYDHYGKEDETTEAQDFVTFSPAVFQCRFQQPLYRYKFPGPGAFRCNLTNLVFVMAKEAELTYMTLIWDEDLLNSGGKTPAGPLFQIKSADEDALTQLRFPHGETKEAMKDGALSVADISDEGMSILKPLEMTETHVVVDVPHLSSFGLVWHIIKRFMTKNRPIRSQLMLYLRTPIKELQIMTVIVLQENVPLHEISRQQNGAQRVRIPRHCQLDFGNKYSIHVDPEDLFLQPMHDEFSPRFGPNYHPTFEVFLDTSTESLNLKLQDQSGKVAWENRVYLQEARWLMSRRMPYSDMQLISHRSALSNGISPDTLEKLLDVLIENTILTDEQIESVRAKPQEERAREVLQMVQYKGRDPSTILLSALREVDPVICKELEIDY
;
A
#
# COMPACT_ATOMS: atom_id res chain seq x y z
N MET A 1 64.99 -49.22 6.39
CA MET A 1 65.01 -48.12 7.38
C MET A 1 63.57 -47.67 7.56
N ASP A 2 62.68 -48.55 8.03
CA ASP A 2 62.59 -49.11 9.41
C ASP A 2 62.41 -47.98 10.44
N ASP A 3 61.18 -47.76 10.92
CA ASP A 3 60.57 -48.34 12.15
C ASP A 3 61.03 -47.53 13.40
N LEU A 4 60.25 -47.00 14.36
CA LEU A 4 59.05 -47.40 15.12
C LEU A 4 58.52 -46.14 15.87
N ARG A 5 57.21 -45.83 15.87
CA ARG A 5 56.19 -46.10 16.91
C ARG A 5 56.42 -45.57 18.35
N LYS A 6 55.40 -44.83 18.85
CA LYS A 6 54.65 -44.91 20.15
C LYS A 6 54.16 -43.50 20.55
N ASP A 7 52.97 -43.21 21.08
CA ASP A 7 51.81 -43.98 21.53
C ASP A 7 50.57 -43.03 21.53
N ASN A 8 49.38 -43.62 21.36
CA ASN A 8 48.03 -43.06 21.59
C ASN A 8 47.58 -43.49 23.02
N PRO A 9 46.58 -42.89 23.73
CA PRO A 9 45.14 -43.13 23.46
C PRO A 9 44.24 -41.93 23.89
N ARG A 10 42.92 -41.78 23.68
CA ARG A 10 41.71 -42.64 23.64
C ARG A 10 40.61 -41.87 22.87
N ALA A 11 39.90 -42.51 21.94
CA ALA A 11 38.50 -43.00 22.04
C ALA A 11 37.45 -41.89 21.84
N THR A 12 36.42 -42.01 21.01
CA THR A 12 35.50 -43.15 20.80
C THR A 12 34.86 -43.15 19.40
N SER A 13 34.66 -44.36 18.86
CA SER A 13 33.98 -44.80 17.62
C SER A 13 32.43 -44.81 17.75
N PRO A 14 31.60 -45.45 16.87
CA PRO A 14 31.73 -45.85 15.45
C PRO A 14 30.46 -45.58 14.56
N PRO A 15 30.45 -46.00 13.27
CA PRO A 15 29.36 -45.82 12.29
C PRO A 15 28.73 -47.14 11.73
N ARG A 16 27.64 -47.02 10.91
CA ARG A 16 27.30 -47.76 9.64
C ARG A 16 25.93 -48.50 9.49
N TYR A 17 25.41 -48.40 8.24
CA TYR A 17 24.61 -49.35 7.42
C TYR A 17 23.09 -49.49 7.73
N VAL A 18 22.13 -49.70 6.79
CA VAL A 18 22.02 -50.65 5.64
C VAL A 18 21.00 -50.17 4.56
N GLU A 19 21.14 -50.68 3.33
CA GLU A 19 20.32 -50.59 2.10
C GLU A 19 18.92 -51.27 2.09
N ARG A 20 18.07 -50.79 1.15
CA ARG A 20 17.08 -51.44 0.24
C ARG A 20 16.20 -52.62 0.70
N ILE A 21 14.93 -52.62 0.27
CA ILE A 21 14.25 -53.72 -0.49
C ILE A 21 12.88 -53.23 -1.04
N TRP A 22 12.58 -53.62 -2.29
CA TRP A 22 11.29 -53.52 -2.98
C TRP A 22 10.46 -54.80 -2.80
N LEU A 23 9.14 -54.71 -2.67
CA LEU A 23 8.19 -55.77 -3.07
C LEU A 23 6.90 -55.18 -3.67
N LYS A 24 6.55 -55.73 -4.85
CA LYS A 24 5.25 -55.69 -5.57
C LYS A 24 4.10 -56.12 -4.63
N GLY A 25 2.83 -55.77 -4.75
CA GLY A 25 2.00 -55.11 -5.77
C GLY A 25 0.59 -55.70 -5.60
N ASP A 26 -0.48 -54.89 -5.62
CA ASP A 26 -1.78 -55.30 -6.20
C ASP A 26 -2.70 -54.09 -6.42
N GLU A 27 -3.57 -54.24 -7.42
CA GLU A 27 -4.36 -53.21 -8.09
C GLU A 27 -5.53 -52.67 -7.26
N THR A 28 -5.77 -51.36 -7.32
CA THR A 28 -7.11 -50.75 -7.44
C THR A 28 -6.97 -49.25 -7.72
N LYS A 29 -7.48 -48.78 -8.86
CA LYS A 29 -7.71 -47.34 -9.13
C LYS A 29 -8.95 -46.88 -8.34
N PRO A 30 -8.94 -45.64 -7.79
CA PRO A 30 -9.66 -44.58 -8.51
C PRO A 30 -8.96 -43.20 -8.49
N GLU A 31 -9.24 -42.44 -9.54
CA GLU A 31 -9.32 -40.97 -9.68
C GLU A 31 -8.27 -40.08 -9.01
N LYS A 32 -7.39 -39.52 -9.85
CA LYS A 32 -6.48 -38.43 -9.50
C LYS A 32 -7.25 -37.11 -9.42
N SER A 33 -7.44 -36.58 -8.21
CA SER A 33 -7.60 -35.14 -8.01
C SER A 33 -6.23 -34.48 -8.11
N ASN A 34 -6.00 -33.69 -9.16
CA ASN A 34 -4.80 -32.89 -9.31
C ASN A 34 -4.83 -31.71 -8.32
N THR A 35 -4.13 -31.84 -7.20
CA THR A 35 -3.68 -30.70 -6.40
C THR A 35 -2.40 -30.16 -7.04
N TYR A 36 -2.51 -29.04 -7.76
CA TYR A 36 -1.36 -28.29 -8.24
C TYR A 36 -0.82 -27.41 -7.11
N ASP A 37 0.20 -27.92 -6.42
CA ASP A 37 1.13 -27.07 -5.67
C ASP A 37 2.06 -26.39 -6.67
N HIS A 38 1.66 -25.21 -7.15
CA HIS A 38 2.54 -24.31 -7.87
C HIS A 38 2.80 -23.07 -7.00
N TYR A 39 3.65 -23.26 -5.97
CA TYR A 39 4.42 -22.15 -5.44
C TYR A 39 5.39 -21.71 -6.55
N GLY A 40 4.99 -20.67 -7.28
CA GLY A 40 5.90 -19.94 -8.15
C GLY A 40 7.02 -19.39 -7.31
N LYS A 41 8.21 -19.97 -7.47
CA LYS A 41 9.46 -19.24 -7.22
C LYS A 41 9.41 -18.03 -8.15
N GLU A 42 9.43 -16.84 -7.56
CA GLU A 42 9.81 -15.64 -8.29
C GLU A 42 11.18 -15.91 -8.91
N ASP A 43 11.25 -15.86 -10.25
CA ASP A 43 12.52 -15.82 -10.96
C ASP A 43 13.19 -14.47 -10.63
N GLU A 44 13.91 -14.44 -9.51
CA GLU A 44 14.96 -13.45 -9.27
C GLU A 44 16.07 -13.69 -10.29
N THR A 45 15.98 -13.05 -11.45
CA THR A 45 17.20 -12.70 -12.20
C THR A 45 17.92 -11.62 -11.39
N THR A 46 18.74 -12.05 -10.44
CA THR A 46 19.59 -11.17 -9.64
C THR A 46 20.71 -10.61 -10.53
N GLU A 47 20.48 -9.48 -11.18
CA GLU A 47 21.60 -8.55 -11.39
C GLU A 47 22.14 -8.20 -10.00
N ALA A 48 23.44 -8.40 -9.77
CA ALA A 48 24.07 -8.01 -8.51
C ALA A 48 23.86 -6.51 -8.29
N GLN A 49 22.85 -6.15 -7.51
CA GLN A 49 22.54 -4.76 -7.21
C GLN A 49 23.50 -4.28 -6.12
N ASP A 50 24.57 -3.61 -6.55
CA ASP A 50 25.61 -3.01 -5.68
C ASP A 50 25.09 -1.78 -4.91
N PHE A 51 24.02 -1.93 -4.13
CA PHE A 51 23.58 -0.90 -3.19
C PHE A 51 23.01 -1.48 -1.91
N VAL A 52 23.20 -0.76 -0.81
CA VAL A 52 22.65 -1.09 0.50
C VAL A 52 21.25 -0.46 0.63
N THR A 53 20.26 -1.24 1.04
CA THR A 53 18.92 -0.69 1.28
C THR A 53 18.84 -0.06 2.68
N PHE A 54 18.26 1.14 2.78
CA PHE A 54 18.06 1.84 4.05
C PHE A 54 16.62 2.34 4.23
N SER A 55 16.25 2.60 5.49
CA SER A 55 15.01 3.29 5.86
C SER A 55 15.35 4.64 6.50
N PRO A 56 14.92 5.78 5.94
CA PRO A 56 15.14 7.08 6.56
C PRO A 56 14.25 7.27 7.81
N ALA A 57 14.69 8.14 8.73
CA ALA A 57 13.80 8.73 9.71
C ALA A 57 12.82 9.68 9.00
N VAL A 58 11.53 9.63 9.37
CA VAL A 58 10.48 10.42 8.74
C VAL A 58 9.96 11.45 9.73
N PHE A 59 10.06 12.73 9.38
CA PHE A 59 9.53 13.85 10.14
C PHE A 59 8.26 14.37 9.46
N GLN A 60 7.20 14.51 10.26
CA GLN A 60 5.86 14.73 9.76
C GLN A 60 5.27 16.04 10.28
N CYS A 61 4.81 16.88 9.35
CA CYS A 61 3.97 18.04 9.60
C CYS A 61 2.58 17.80 8.97
N ARG A 62 1.49 18.23 9.63
CA ARG A 62 0.10 17.97 9.19
C ARG A 62 -0.23 18.49 7.79
N PHE A 63 0.49 19.49 7.29
CA PHE A 63 0.17 20.20 6.06
C PHE A 63 1.34 20.26 5.07
N GLN A 64 2.40 19.46 5.28
CA GLN A 64 3.58 19.47 4.42
C GLN A 64 3.97 18.05 3.99
N GLN A 65 4.70 17.97 2.88
CA GLN A 65 5.34 16.74 2.46
C GLN A 65 6.27 16.21 3.56
N PRO A 66 6.40 14.89 3.71
CA PRO A 66 7.26 14.31 4.74
C PRO A 66 8.71 14.68 4.47
N LEU A 67 9.42 15.08 5.54
CA LEU A 67 10.87 15.26 5.48
C LEU A 67 11.54 13.94 5.86
N TYR A 68 12.34 13.41 4.94
CA TYR A 68 13.14 12.22 5.16
C TYR A 68 14.55 12.63 5.62
N ARG A 69 15.12 11.95 6.61
CA ARG A 69 16.48 12.16 7.11
C ARG A 69 17.22 10.85 7.27
N TYR A 70 18.47 10.81 6.82
CA TYR A 70 19.32 9.65 7.03
C TYR A 70 20.80 10.04 7.15
N LYS A 71 21.49 9.38 8.08
CA LYS A 71 22.94 9.52 8.26
C LYS A 71 23.63 8.36 7.55
N PHE A 72 24.30 8.67 6.44
CA PHE A 72 25.04 7.70 5.63
C PHE A 72 26.38 7.39 6.31
N PRO A 73 26.76 6.11 6.42
CA PRO A 73 27.92 5.69 7.21
C PRO A 73 29.28 5.93 6.52
N GLY A 74 29.29 6.30 5.24
CA GLY A 74 30.52 6.41 4.46
C GLY A 74 30.27 6.32 2.95
N PRO A 75 31.34 6.14 2.16
CA PRO A 75 31.24 5.98 0.72
C PRO A 75 30.42 4.74 0.32
N GLY A 76 29.59 4.87 -0.71
CA GLY A 76 28.79 3.76 -1.23
C GLY A 76 27.46 4.18 -1.86
N ALA A 77 26.75 3.22 -2.47
CA ALA A 77 25.42 3.43 -3.01
C ALA A 77 24.34 2.91 -2.06
N PHE A 78 23.33 3.73 -1.81
CA PHE A 78 22.31 3.48 -0.80
C PHE A 78 20.92 3.71 -1.37
N ARG A 79 20.07 2.67 -1.40
CA ARG A 79 18.69 2.74 -1.91
C ARG A 79 17.71 2.97 -0.76
N CYS A 80 16.92 4.04 -0.85
CA CYS A 80 15.82 4.26 0.08
C CYS A 80 14.66 3.30 -0.20
N ASN A 81 14.19 2.56 0.81
CA ASN A 81 13.06 1.65 0.63
C ASN A 81 11.68 2.33 0.52
N LEU A 82 11.57 3.62 0.86
CA LEU A 82 10.29 4.38 0.80
C LEU A 82 10.08 5.06 -0.55
N THR A 83 11.16 5.56 -1.17
CA THR A 83 11.12 6.32 -2.42
C THR A 83 11.82 5.63 -3.58
N ASN A 84 12.57 4.55 -3.34
CA ASN A 84 13.47 3.90 -4.30
C ASN A 84 14.58 4.80 -4.87
N LEU A 85 14.74 6.02 -4.37
CA LEU A 85 15.85 6.89 -4.76
C LEU A 85 17.17 6.29 -4.25
N VAL A 86 18.19 6.26 -5.11
CA VAL A 86 19.54 5.79 -4.74
C VAL A 86 20.48 6.98 -4.61
N PHE A 87 21.14 7.07 -3.47
CA PHE A 87 22.16 8.07 -3.16
C PHE A 87 23.54 7.43 -3.25
N VAL A 88 24.44 8.02 -4.05
CA VAL A 88 25.84 7.59 -4.13
C VAL A 88 26.70 8.58 -3.36
N MET A 89 27.19 8.14 -2.21
CA MET A 89 27.92 8.96 -1.25
C MET A 89 29.43 8.78 -1.44
N ALA A 90 30.19 9.87 -1.30
CA ALA A 90 31.66 9.86 -1.28
C ALA A 90 32.25 9.78 0.14
N LYS A 91 31.46 10.11 1.16
CA LYS A 91 31.89 10.18 2.57
C LYS A 91 30.69 10.10 3.52
N GLU A 92 30.96 9.96 4.80
CA GLU A 92 29.94 9.99 5.86
C GLU A 92 29.29 11.38 5.88
N ALA A 93 27.95 11.43 5.81
CA ALA A 93 27.19 12.67 5.89
C ALA A 93 25.74 12.39 6.29
N GLU A 94 25.07 13.40 6.86
CA GLU A 94 23.63 13.38 7.03
C GLU A 94 22.96 14.14 5.88
N LEU A 95 21.97 13.51 5.24
CA LEU A 95 21.12 14.18 4.25
C LEU A 95 19.69 14.27 4.75
N THR A 96 19.03 15.33 4.30
CA THR A 96 17.59 15.46 4.34
C THR A 96 17.05 15.62 2.93
N TYR A 97 15.86 15.08 2.68
CA TYR A 97 15.19 15.29 1.41
C TYR A 97 13.67 15.21 1.57
N MET A 98 12.95 15.82 0.65
CA MET A 98 11.48 15.79 0.59
C MET A 98 11.01 15.90 -0.85
N THR A 99 9.76 15.54 -1.11
CA THR A 99 9.11 15.79 -2.39
C THR A 99 8.59 17.23 -2.45
N LEU A 100 8.70 17.84 -3.62
CA LEU A 100 8.12 19.14 -3.96
C LEU A 100 7.08 18.98 -5.06
N ILE A 101 6.20 19.96 -5.18
CA ILE A 101 5.28 20.08 -6.31
C ILE A 101 6.05 20.72 -7.47
N TRP A 102 5.88 20.18 -8.67
CA TRP A 102 6.45 20.78 -9.87
C TRP A 102 5.83 22.15 -10.17
N ASP A 103 6.67 23.10 -10.55
CA ASP A 103 6.22 24.34 -11.18
C ASP A 103 5.92 24.05 -12.66
N GLU A 104 4.62 24.02 -13.00
CA GLU A 104 4.18 23.72 -14.36
C GLU A 104 4.57 24.80 -15.37
N ASP A 105 4.61 26.07 -14.95
CA ASP A 105 4.98 27.18 -15.83
C ASP A 105 6.47 27.11 -16.19
N LEU A 106 7.31 26.80 -15.20
CA LEU A 106 8.74 26.57 -15.41
C LEU A 106 8.99 25.40 -16.36
N LEU A 107 8.29 24.28 -16.18
CA LEU A 107 8.40 23.12 -17.06
C LEU A 107 7.94 23.42 -18.48
N ASN A 108 6.80 24.09 -18.62
CA ASN A 108 6.24 24.47 -19.91
C ASN A 108 7.19 25.40 -20.68
N SER A 109 7.81 26.37 -19.99
CA SER A 109 8.81 27.26 -20.59
C SER A 109 10.05 26.51 -21.11
N GLY A 110 10.43 25.42 -20.44
CA GLY A 110 11.53 24.54 -20.86
C GLY A 110 11.14 23.43 -21.85
N GLY A 111 9.87 23.38 -22.29
CA GLY A 111 9.36 22.31 -23.16
C GLY A 111 9.43 20.92 -22.49
N LYS A 112 9.25 20.87 -21.18
CA LYS A 112 9.36 19.68 -20.33
C LYS A 112 8.01 19.30 -19.74
N THR A 113 7.88 18.04 -19.35
CA THR A 113 6.76 17.55 -18.55
C THR A 113 7.30 16.58 -17.49
N PRO A 114 6.70 16.50 -16.29
CA PRO A 114 7.19 15.63 -15.23
C PRO A 114 7.22 14.17 -15.67
N ALA A 115 8.30 13.48 -15.34
CA ALA A 115 8.45 12.04 -15.51
C ALA A 115 8.66 11.29 -14.19
N GLY A 116 8.72 12.02 -13.07
CA GLY A 116 8.86 11.50 -11.73
C GLY A 116 8.58 12.59 -10.69
N PRO A 117 8.62 12.25 -9.39
CA PRO A 117 8.60 13.25 -8.32
C PRO A 117 9.81 14.19 -8.38
N LEU A 118 9.61 15.44 -7.94
CA LEU A 118 10.67 16.40 -7.70
C LEU A 118 11.17 16.25 -6.26
N PHE A 119 12.47 16.06 -6.07
CA PHE A 119 13.09 15.89 -4.76
C PHE A 119 13.99 17.07 -4.43
N GLN A 120 13.69 17.79 -3.36
CA GLN A 120 14.64 18.74 -2.77
C GLN A 120 15.59 17.97 -1.85
N ILE A 121 16.89 18.13 -2.06
CA ILE A 121 17.93 17.44 -1.29
C ILE A 121 18.82 18.48 -0.60
N LYS A 122 19.11 18.27 0.68
CA LYS A 122 19.94 19.17 1.50
C LYS A 122 20.91 18.39 2.37
N SER A 123 22.10 18.95 2.55
CA SER A 123 23.12 18.49 3.50
C SER A 123 23.84 19.69 4.10
N ALA A 124 24.52 19.47 5.23
CA ALA A 124 25.57 20.38 5.68
C ALA A 124 26.89 20.19 4.92
N ASP A 125 27.09 19.03 4.27
CA ASP A 125 28.29 18.71 3.49
C ASP A 125 27.90 18.50 2.02
N GLU A 126 28.08 19.54 1.21
CA GLU A 126 27.61 19.57 -0.19
C GLU A 126 28.37 18.60 -1.10
N ASP A 127 29.64 18.31 -0.79
CA ASP A 127 30.49 17.42 -1.58
C ASP A 127 30.29 15.93 -1.21
N ALA A 128 29.40 15.61 -0.28
CA ALA A 128 29.19 14.25 0.18
C ALA A 128 28.38 13.40 -0.81
N LEU A 129 27.43 14.01 -1.53
CA LEU A 129 26.58 13.35 -2.52
C LEU A 129 27.17 13.55 -3.92
N THR A 130 27.52 12.46 -4.59
CA THR A 130 28.17 12.53 -5.92
C THR A 130 27.24 12.17 -7.05
N GLN A 131 26.34 11.21 -6.84
CA GLN A 131 25.37 10.79 -7.86
C GLN A 131 24.02 10.48 -7.24
N LEU A 132 22.98 10.67 -8.05
CA LEU A 132 21.64 10.21 -7.79
C LEU A 132 21.22 9.20 -8.85
N ARG A 133 20.47 8.18 -8.42
CA ARG A 133 19.77 7.28 -9.35
C ARG A 133 18.28 7.37 -9.10
N PHE A 134 17.56 7.91 -10.08
CA PHE A 134 16.12 8.15 -10.00
C PHE A 134 15.33 6.97 -10.54
N PRO A 135 14.35 6.42 -9.81
CA PRO A 135 13.49 5.38 -10.34
C PRO A 135 12.63 5.91 -11.49
N HIS A 136 12.42 5.10 -12.53
CA HIS A 136 11.55 5.43 -13.65
C HIS A 136 10.62 4.28 -14.04
N GLY A 137 9.50 4.64 -14.70
CA GLY A 137 8.54 3.68 -15.24
C GLY A 137 8.79 3.26 -16.70
N GLU A 138 9.84 3.77 -17.38
CA GLU A 138 10.09 3.44 -18.79
C GLU A 138 10.28 1.94 -19.03
N THR A 139 9.66 1.42 -20.08
CA THR A 139 9.90 0.07 -20.58
C THR A 139 11.17 0.02 -21.45
N LYS A 140 11.75 -1.17 -21.65
CA LYS A 140 12.95 -1.35 -22.50
C LYS A 140 12.80 -0.77 -23.90
N GLU A 141 11.59 -0.81 -24.45
CA GLU A 141 11.27 -0.25 -25.76
C GLU A 141 11.23 1.27 -25.73
N ALA A 142 10.66 1.85 -24.67
CA ALA A 142 10.53 3.29 -24.50
C ALA A 142 11.88 3.98 -24.22
N MET A 143 12.80 3.27 -23.58
CA MET A 143 14.16 3.75 -23.26
C MET A 143 15.03 4.10 -24.48
N LYS A 144 14.79 3.51 -25.66
CA LYS A 144 15.65 3.67 -26.85
C LYS A 144 15.65 5.09 -27.45
N ASP A 145 14.70 5.94 -27.06
CA ASP A 145 14.51 7.27 -27.67
C ASP A 145 15.19 8.42 -26.91
N GLY A 146 15.83 8.12 -25.76
CA GLY A 146 16.48 9.12 -24.92
C GLY A 146 15.50 10.24 -24.53
N ALA A 147 14.30 9.86 -24.09
CA ALA A 147 13.23 10.79 -23.78
C ALA A 147 13.33 11.40 -22.37
N LEU A 148 14.04 10.72 -21.47
CA LEU A 148 14.24 11.15 -20.08
C LEU A 148 15.46 12.06 -19.94
N SER A 149 15.34 13.05 -19.07
CA SER A 149 16.45 13.85 -18.55
C SER A 149 16.16 14.16 -17.08
N VAL A 150 17.16 14.68 -16.36
CA VAL A 150 16.98 15.14 -14.99
C VAL A 150 16.95 16.67 -15.02
N ALA A 151 15.87 17.27 -14.52
CA ALA A 151 15.84 18.69 -14.25
C ALA A 151 16.55 18.96 -12.91
N ASP A 152 17.35 20.01 -12.91
CA ASP A 152 18.04 20.56 -11.76
C ASP A 152 17.50 21.98 -11.55
N ILE A 153 16.84 22.21 -10.42
CA ILE A 153 16.17 23.47 -10.09
C ILE A 153 16.86 24.06 -8.86
N SER A 154 17.51 25.21 -9.09
CA SER A 154 18.17 26.02 -8.08
C SER A 154 17.60 27.45 -8.11
N ASP A 155 18.16 28.34 -7.28
CA ASP A 155 17.79 29.76 -7.27
C ASP A 155 18.12 30.47 -8.61
N GLU A 156 19.00 29.89 -9.43
CA GLU A 156 19.34 30.39 -10.77
C GLU A 156 18.35 29.94 -11.86
N GLY A 157 17.39 29.07 -11.50
CA GLY A 157 16.36 28.55 -12.39
C GLY A 157 16.54 27.05 -12.70
N MET A 158 15.93 26.61 -13.80
CA MET A 158 15.96 25.21 -14.23
C MET A 158 17.07 24.97 -15.26
N SER A 159 17.95 24.01 -14.95
CA SER A 159 18.90 23.44 -15.89
C SER A 159 18.59 21.95 -16.16
N ILE A 160 19.17 21.37 -17.21
CA ILE A 160 18.93 19.97 -17.59
C ILE A 160 20.23 19.19 -17.53
N LEU A 161 20.27 18.21 -16.65
CA LEU A 161 21.35 17.23 -16.55
C LEU A 161 21.07 16.05 -17.48
N LYS A 162 22.09 15.68 -18.25
CA LYS A 162 22.02 14.50 -19.13
C LYS A 162 22.29 13.24 -18.30
N PRO A 163 21.45 12.19 -18.44
CA PRO A 163 21.74 10.90 -17.85
C PRO A 163 23.12 10.38 -18.28
N LEU A 164 23.89 9.86 -17.33
CA LEU A 164 25.12 9.12 -17.61
C LEU A 164 24.79 7.72 -18.12
N GLU A 165 23.81 7.11 -17.48
CA GLU A 165 23.34 5.76 -17.73
C GLU A 165 21.84 5.71 -17.45
N MET A 166 21.13 4.87 -18.19
CA MET A 166 19.76 4.51 -17.90
C MET A 166 19.67 2.99 -17.85
N THR A 167 19.50 2.48 -16.64
CA THR A 167 19.30 1.05 -16.36
C THR A 167 17.84 0.67 -16.61
N GLU A 168 17.48 -0.58 -16.37
CA GLU A 168 16.07 -0.98 -16.50
C GLU A 168 15.12 -0.25 -15.56
N THR A 169 15.60 0.25 -14.43
CA THR A 169 14.76 0.79 -13.35
C THR A 169 15.15 2.19 -12.90
N HIS A 170 16.40 2.62 -13.16
CA HIS A 170 16.93 3.90 -12.68
C HIS A 170 17.70 4.68 -13.76
N VAL A 171 17.54 5.99 -13.72
CA VAL A 171 18.36 6.98 -14.45
C VAL A 171 19.47 7.47 -13.53
N VAL A 172 20.72 7.35 -13.95
CA VAL A 172 21.91 7.77 -13.19
C VAL A 172 22.37 9.15 -13.65
N VAL A 173 22.65 10.05 -12.70
CA VAL A 173 23.15 11.40 -12.96
C VAL A 173 24.19 11.81 -11.92
N ASP A 174 25.23 12.53 -12.36
CA ASP A 174 26.14 13.23 -11.44
C ASP A 174 25.43 14.42 -10.81
N VAL A 175 25.71 14.66 -9.54
CA VAL A 175 25.16 15.77 -8.76
C VAL A 175 26.22 16.86 -8.70
N PRO A 176 26.08 17.96 -9.49
CA PRO A 176 27.09 19.02 -9.51
C PRO A 176 27.06 19.89 -8.25
N HIS A 177 25.90 19.99 -7.60
CA HIS A 177 25.65 20.72 -6.37
C HIS A 177 24.35 20.21 -5.74
N LEU A 178 24.03 20.59 -4.50
CA LEU A 178 22.76 20.21 -3.89
C LEU A 178 21.63 21.18 -4.31
N SER A 179 20.55 20.64 -4.84
CA SER A 179 19.40 21.42 -5.32
C SER A 179 18.11 20.56 -5.29
N SER A 180 17.11 20.96 -6.09
CA SER A 180 15.92 20.15 -6.33
C SER A 180 16.01 19.43 -7.67
N PHE A 181 15.89 18.11 -7.65
CA PHE A 181 16.07 17.26 -8.83
C PHE A 181 14.86 16.40 -9.13
N GLY A 182 14.52 16.24 -10.40
CA GLY A 182 13.43 15.35 -10.79
C GLY A 182 13.52 14.92 -12.25
N LEU A 183 12.94 13.77 -12.55
CA LEU A 183 12.89 13.27 -13.92
C LEU A 183 11.88 14.08 -14.75
N VAL A 184 12.27 14.42 -15.97
CA VAL A 184 11.42 15.11 -16.95
C VAL A 184 11.49 14.44 -18.31
N TRP A 185 10.36 14.45 -19.01
CA TRP A 185 10.32 14.15 -20.44
C TRP A 185 10.43 15.41 -21.27
N HIS A 186 10.96 15.28 -22.48
CA HIS A 186 10.78 16.29 -23.51
C HIS A 186 9.35 16.24 -24.06
N ILE A 187 8.61 17.35 -24.06
CA ILE A 187 7.17 17.39 -24.38
C ILE A 187 6.85 16.85 -25.80
N ILE A 188 7.61 17.27 -26.82
CA ILE A 188 7.44 16.81 -28.21
C ILE A 188 7.71 15.31 -28.34
N LYS A 189 8.85 14.82 -27.83
CA LYS A 189 9.16 13.38 -27.83
C LYS A 189 8.10 12.57 -27.09
N ARG A 190 7.59 13.11 -25.98
CA ARG A 190 6.54 12.46 -25.19
C ARG A 190 5.23 12.34 -25.97
N PHE A 191 4.84 13.41 -26.65
CA PHE A 191 3.65 13.39 -27.51
C PHE A 191 3.78 12.35 -28.63
N MET A 192 4.96 12.22 -29.25
CA MET A 192 5.22 11.22 -30.30
C MET A 192 5.24 9.77 -29.79
N THR A 193 5.39 9.57 -28.48
CA THR A 193 5.54 8.24 -27.85
C THR A 193 4.38 7.91 -26.91
N LYS A 194 3.21 8.53 -27.10
CA LYS A 194 2.01 8.30 -26.25
C LYS A 194 1.59 6.83 -26.18
N ASN A 195 1.71 6.10 -27.29
CA ASN A 195 1.33 4.68 -27.38
C ASN A 195 2.38 3.73 -26.78
N ARG A 196 3.41 4.26 -26.11
CA ARG A 196 4.41 3.41 -25.47
C ARG A 196 3.97 3.08 -24.05
N PRO A 197 3.97 1.79 -23.67
CA PRO A 197 3.61 1.37 -22.34
C PRO A 197 4.62 1.88 -21.32
N ILE A 198 4.10 2.35 -20.19
CA ILE A 198 4.84 2.67 -18.98
C ILE A 198 4.54 1.62 -17.93
N ARG A 199 5.56 1.22 -17.17
CA ARG A 199 5.40 0.41 -15.98
C ARG A 199 4.60 1.18 -14.92
N SER A 200 3.48 0.59 -14.58
CA SER A 200 2.46 1.16 -13.71
C SER A 200 2.10 0.16 -12.63
N GLN A 201 1.36 0.63 -11.65
CA GLN A 201 0.93 -0.17 -10.53
C GLN A 201 -0.48 0.17 -10.07
N LEU A 202 -1.16 -0.85 -9.55
CA LEU A 202 -2.45 -0.75 -8.90
C LEU A 202 -2.29 -0.88 -7.39
N MET A 203 -2.92 0.02 -6.66
CA MET A 203 -3.00 -0.02 -5.21
C MET A 203 -4.45 -0.07 -4.78
N LEU A 204 -4.78 -1.05 -3.94
CA LEU A 204 -6.12 -1.25 -3.40
C LEU A 204 -6.16 -0.90 -1.92
N TYR A 205 -7.10 -0.05 -1.55
CA TYR A 205 -7.35 0.33 -0.16
C TYR A 205 -8.82 0.12 0.18
N LEU A 206 -9.05 -0.73 1.18
CA LEU A 206 -10.38 -1.01 1.70
C LEU A 206 -10.68 -0.03 2.84
N ARG A 207 -11.73 0.79 2.68
CA ARG A 207 -12.15 1.74 3.71
C ARG A 207 -12.89 1.01 4.84
N THR A 208 -12.91 1.65 6.00
CA THR A 208 -13.78 1.22 7.11
C THR A 208 -15.23 1.22 6.63
N PRO A 209 -16.00 0.14 6.88
CA PRO A 209 -17.38 0.04 6.42
C PRO A 209 -18.27 1.07 7.13
N ILE A 210 -19.32 1.51 6.44
CA ILE A 210 -20.41 2.33 7.00
C ILE A 210 -21.70 1.56 6.78
N LYS A 211 -22.24 0.98 7.87
CA LYS A 211 -23.35 0.01 7.80
C LYS A 211 -22.93 -1.21 6.95
N GLU A 212 -23.78 -1.67 6.03
CA GLU A 212 -23.50 -2.79 5.12
C GLU A 212 -22.64 -2.38 3.91
N LEU A 213 -22.40 -1.07 3.73
CA LEU A 213 -21.63 -0.54 2.61
C LEU A 213 -20.16 -0.41 2.95
N GLN A 214 -19.30 -0.94 2.08
CA GLN A 214 -17.86 -0.79 2.15
C GLN A 214 -17.32 -0.29 0.81
N ILE A 215 -16.33 0.62 0.84
CA ILE A 215 -15.74 1.18 -0.37
C ILE A 215 -14.30 0.67 -0.51
N MET A 216 -13.99 0.07 -1.65
CA MET A 216 -12.62 -0.22 -2.06
C MET A 216 -12.15 0.85 -3.05
N THR A 217 -11.13 1.59 -2.65
CA THR A 217 -10.43 2.55 -3.51
C THR A 217 -9.40 1.83 -4.34
N VAL A 218 -9.44 2.06 -5.65
CA VAL A 218 -8.42 1.64 -6.60
C VAL A 218 -7.64 2.87 -7.07
N ILE A 219 -6.33 2.85 -6.87
CA ILE A 219 -5.45 3.90 -7.34
C ILE A 219 -4.53 3.31 -8.40
N VAL A 220 -4.51 3.92 -9.57
CA VAL A 220 -3.67 3.56 -10.70
C VAL A 220 -2.67 4.69 -10.95
N LEU A 221 -1.39 4.33 -10.99
CA LEU A 221 -0.28 5.28 -11.02
C LEU A 221 1.00 4.61 -11.52
N GLN A 222 2.05 5.40 -11.75
CA GLN A 222 3.33 4.89 -12.22
C GLN A 222 4.14 4.22 -11.10
N GLU A 223 5.03 3.30 -11.47
CA GLU A 223 5.86 2.57 -10.50
C GLU A 223 6.86 3.45 -9.73
N ASN A 224 7.26 4.58 -10.31
CA ASN A 224 8.23 5.50 -9.72
C ASN A 224 7.62 6.53 -8.75
N VAL A 225 6.34 6.39 -8.40
CA VAL A 225 5.68 7.20 -7.37
C VAL A 225 5.97 6.61 -5.97
N PRO A 226 6.41 7.43 -4.99
CA PRO A 226 6.68 6.98 -3.62
C PRO A 226 5.45 6.41 -2.91
N LEU A 227 5.47 5.11 -2.63
CA LEU A 227 4.33 4.39 -2.04
C LEU A 227 3.98 4.84 -0.62
N HIS A 228 4.99 5.32 0.10
CA HIS A 228 4.82 5.81 1.46
C HIS A 228 3.88 7.03 1.51
N GLU A 229 3.95 7.93 0.53
CA GLU A 229 3.07 9.11 0.48
C GLU A 229 1.62 8.73 0.23
N ILE A 230 1.38 7.80 -0.71
CA ILE A 230 0.05 7.31 -1.03
C ILE A 230 -0.61 6.71 0.20
N SER A 231 0.12 5.80 0.87
CA SER A 231 -0.38 5.07 2.05
C SER A 231 -0.81 6.02 3.17
N ARG A 232 -0.13 7.16 3.32
CA ARG A 232 -0.47 8.18 4.33
C ARG A 232 -1.78 8.90 4.03
N GLN A 233 -2.10 9.11 2.76
CA GLN A 233 -3.30 9.87 2.36
C GLN A 233 -4.59 9.04 2.44
N GLN A 234 -4.50 7.73 2.67
CA GLN A 234 -5.66 6.85 2.70
C GLN A 234 -6.42 6.84 4.04
N ASN A 235 -6.10 7.75 4.97
CA ASN A 235 -6.89 8.07 6.17
C ASN A 235 -7.40 6.85 6.97
N GLY A 236 -6.55 5.85 7.19
CA GLY A 236 -6.89 4.65 7.97
C GLY A 236 -7.49 3.49 7.17
N ALA A 237 -7.71 3.65 5.86
CA ALA A 237 -8.06 2.54 4.98
C ALA A 237 -6.95 1.49 4.96
N GLN A 238 -7.34 0.22 4.87
CA GLN A 238 -6.41 -0.89 4.91
C GLN A 238 -6.00 -1.30 3.51
N ARG A 239 -4.68 -1.40 3.29
CA ARG A 239 -4.15 -1.88 2.02
C ARG A 239 -4.52 -3.35 1.84
N VAL A 240 -5.12 -3.66 0.69
CA VAL A 240 -5.34 -5.03 0.22
C VAL A 240 -4.09 -5.49 -0.52
N ARG A 241 -3.58 -6.68 -0.18
CA ARG A 241 -2.37 -7.23 -0.80
C ARG A 241 -2.73 -7.90 -2.12
N ILE A 242 -2.15 -7.39 -3.20
CA ILE A 242 -2.32 -7.92 -4.56
C ILE A 242 -0.99 -7.85 -5.33
N PRO A 243 -0.79 -8.71 -6.34
CA PRO A 243 0.12 -8.42 -7.43
C PRO A 243 -0.28 -7.10 -8.08
N ARG A 244 0.58 -6.11 -8.00
CA ARG A 244 0.25 -4.71 -8.34
C ARG A 244 0.75 -4.25 -9.70
N HIS A 245 1.72 -4.94 -10.28
CA HIS A 245 2.47 -4.47 -11.44
C HIS A 245 1.68 -4.65 -12.74
N CYS A 246 1.66 -3.63 -13.59
CA CYS A 246 1.03 -3.66 -14.90
C CYS A 246 1.76 -2.71 -15.86
N GLN A 247 1.32 -2.67 -17.12
CA GLN A 247 1.82 -1.72 -18.11
C GLN A 247 0.65 -0.95 -18.72
N LEU A 248 0.74 0.38 -18.72
CA LEU A 248 -0.32 1.26 -19.20
C LEU A 248 0.24 2.28 -20.18
N ASP A 249 -0.55 2.57 -21.21
CA ASP A 249 -0.27 3.58 -22.20
C ASP A 249 -0.76 4.93 -21.68
N PHE A 250 0.06 5.95 -21.88
CA PHE A 250 -0.24 7.27 -21.36
C PHE A 250 -1.31 7.99 -22.18
N GLY A 251 -2.20 8.68 -21.48
CA GLY A 251 -3.33 9.40 -22.08
C GLY A 251 -4.43 8.47 -22.59
N ASN A 252 -4.27 7.15 -22.46
CA ASN A 252 -5.34 6.21 -22.74
C ASN A 252 -6.35 6.19 -21.60
N LYS A 253 -7.61 5.95 -21.96
CA LYS A 253 -8.68 5.72 -20.99
C LYS A 253 -8.75 4.26 -20.60
N TYR A 254 -8.93 4.04 -19.31
CA TYR A 254 -9.07 2.71 -18.72
C TYR A 254 -10.38 2.60 -17.96
N SER A 255 -10.94 1.40 -17.91
CA SER A 255 -12.10 1.03 -17.11
C SER A 255 -11.76 -0.13 -16.17
N ILE A 256 -12.45 -0.17 -15.04
CA ILE A 256 -12.45 -1.32 -14.14
C ILE A 256 -13.71 -2.14 -14.36
N HIS A 257 -13.52 -3.44 -14.47
CA HIS A 257 -14.58 -4.43 -14.50
C HIS A 257 -14.47 -5.32 -13.26
N VAL A 258 -15.62 -5.69 -12.74
CA VAL A 258 -15.77 -6.51 -11.53
C VAL A 258 -16.71 -7.66 -11.79
N ASP A 259 -16.42 -8.79 -11.17
CA ASP A 259 -17.30 -9.95 -11.11
C ASP A 259 -17.52 -10.28 -9.61
N PRO A 260 -18.77 -10.17 -9.11
CA PRO A 260 -20.03 -10.04 -9.87
C PRO A 260 -20.30 -8.63 -10.45
N GLU A 261 -20.99 -8.57 -11.59
CA GLU A 261 -21.22 -7.34 -12.40
C GLU A 261 -22.22 -6.35 -11.78
N ASP A 262 -22.93 -6.74 -10.72
CA ASP A 262 -23.95 -5.93 -10.05
C ASP A 262 -23.38 -4.89 -9.08
N LEU A 263 -22.07 -4.92 -8.83
CA LEU A 263 -21.39 -3.96 -7.98
C LEU A 263 -21.33 -2.57 -8.64
N PHE A 264 -21.60 -1.54 -7.84
CA PHE A 264 -21.52 -0.15 -8.31
C PHE A 264 -20.06 0.33 -8.35
N LEU A 265 -19.71 1.07 -9.41
CA LEU A 265 -18.38 1.56 -9.72
C LEU A 265 -18.42 3.04 -10.10
N GLN A 266 -17.41 3.82 -9.70
CA GLN A 266 -17.22 5.18 -10.21
C GLN A 266 -15.74 5.60 -10.26
N PRO A 267 -15.36 6.47 -11.21
CA PRO A 267 -16.04 6.70 -12.49
C PRO A 267 -16.03 5.42 -13.34
N MET A 268 -16.81 5.38 -14.43
CA MET A 268 -16.81 4.23 -15.35
C MET A 268 -15.50 4.10 -16.15
N HIS A 269 -14.85 5.23 -16.39
CA HIS A 269 -13.56 5.31 -17.06
C HIS A 269 -12.78 6.51 -16.54
N ASP A 270 -11.45 6.42 -16.53
CA ASP A 270 -10.55 7.52 -16.23
C ASP A 270 -9.34 7.49 -17.18
N GLU A 271 -8.76 8.66 -17.43
CA GLU A 271 -7.56 8.79 -18.26
C GLU A 271 -6.30 8.53 -17.42
N PHE A 272 -5.42 7.65 -17.91
CA PHE A 272 -4.15 7.41 -17.26
C PHE A 272 -3.15 8.53 -17.57
N SER A 273 -2.98 9.44 -16.61
CA SER A 273 -1.99 10.51 -16.63
C SER A 273 -1.02 10.41 -15.43
N PRO A 274 0.26 10.83 -15.59
CA PRO A 274 1.22 10.90 -14.49
C PRO A 274 0.75 11.87 -13.42
N ARG A 275 0.77 11.39 -12.18
CA ARG A 275 0.45 12.18 -11.00
C ARG A 275 1.56 12.00 -9.99
N PHE A 276 2.30 13.06 -9.71
CA PHE A 276 3.44 13.05 -8.78
C PHE A 276 3.15 13.85 -7.51
N GLY A 277 1.90 13.80 -7.05
CA GLY A 277 1.44 14.50 -5.87
C GLY A 277 1.04 15.97 -6.13
N PRO A 278 0.74 16.72 -5.06
CA PRO A 278 0.85 16.31 -3.67
C PRO A 278 -0.27 15.35 -3.25
N ASN A 279 -1.39 15.30 -3.97
CA ASN A 279 -2.58 14.52 -3.62
C ASN A 279 -2.76 13.33 -4.57
N TYR A 280 -2.98 12.14 -4.01
CA TYR A 280 -3.25 10.90 -4.74
C TYR A 280 -4.71 10.51 -4.53
N HIS A 281 -5.56 11.01 -5.42
CA HIS A 281 -6.98 10.70 -5.41
C HIS A 281 -7.26 9.28 -5.94
N PRO A 282 -8.35 8.63 -5.48
CA PRO A 282 -8.87 7.41 -6.10
C PRO A 282 -8.98 7.56 -7.62
N THR A 283 -8.48 6.58 -8.37
CA THR A 283 -8.76 6.49 -9.81
C THR A 283 -10.13 5.87 -10.03
N PHE A 284 -10.48 4.86 -9.22
CA PHE A 284 -11.81 4.25 -9.19
C PHE A 284 -12.21 3.93 -7.74
N GLU A 285 -13.51 3.82 -7.52
CA GLU A 285 -14.13 3.33 -6.29
C GLU A 285 -15.09 2.19 -6.63
N VAL A 286 -14.93 1.08 -5.92
CA VAL A 286 -15.81 -0.09 -5.98
C VAL A 286 -16.63 -0.14 -4.71
N PHE A 287 -17.95 -0.17 -4.84
CA PHE A 287 -18.88 -0.23 -3.73
C PHE A 287 -19.27 -1.68 -3.49
N LEU A 288 -18.96 -2.16 -2.28
CA LEU A 288 -19.01 -3.55 -1.88
C LEU A 288 -20.00 -3.70 -0.73
N ASP A 289 -20.68 -4.84 -0.69
CA ASP A 289 -21.34 -5.29 0.53
C ASP A 289 -20.28 -5.85 1.50
N THR A 290 -20.45 -5.61 2.80
CA THR A 290 -19.60 -6.15 3.87
C THR A 290 -19.49 -7.68 3.87
N SER A 291 -20.45 -8.40 3.30
CA SER A 291 -20.43 -9.86 3.10
C SER A 291 -19.55 -10.32 1.93
N THR A 292 -19.13 -9.42 1.03
CA THR A 292 -18.32 -9.77 -0.15
C THR A 292 -16.94 -10.27 0.27
N GLU A 293 -16.64 -11.57 0.13
CA GLU A 293 -15.33 -12.11 0.58
C GLU A 293 -14.21 -11.92 -0.44
N SER A 294 -14.54 -12.08 -1.72
CA SER A 294 -13.61 -11.92 -2.84
C SER A 294 -14.36 -11.45 -4.08
N LEU A 295 -13.66 -10.78 -4.98
CA LEU A 295 -14.16 -10.42 -6.32
C LEU A 295 -13.05 -10.57 -7.35
N ASN A 296 -13.39 -10.76 -8.62
CA ASN A 296 -12.41 -10.59 -9.69
C ASN A 296 -12.40 -9.12 -10.10
N LEU A 297 -11.22 -8.53 -10.20
CA LEU A 297 -11.01 -7.15 -10.62
C LEU A 297 -10.16 -7.15 -11.89
N LYS A 298 -10.60 -6.39 -12.89
CA LYS A 298 -9.96 -6.35 -14.20
C LYS A 298 -9.84 -4.91 -14.69
N LEU A 299 -8.63 -4.51 -15.07
CA LEU A 299 -8.33 -3.22 -15.68
C LEU A 299 -8.19 -3.41 -17.19
N GLN A 300 -9.02 -2.71 -17.97
CA GLN A 300 -9.02 -2.80 -19.44
C GLN A 300 -8.87 -1.44 -20.07
N ASP A 301 -8.24 -1.41 -21.25
CA ASP A 301 -8.27 -0.22 -22.10
C ASP A 301 -9.57 -0.13 -22.92
N GLN A 302 -9.75 0.98 -23.61
CA GLN A 302 -10.90 1.24 -24.48
C GLN A 302 -11.12 0.24 -25.63
N SER A 303 -10.11 -0.59 -25.97
CA SER A 303 -10.22 -1.66 -26.97
C SER A 303 -10.64 -3.00 -26.36
N GLY A 304 -10.77 -3.07 -25.03
CA GLY A 304 -11.03 -4.29 -24.28
C GLY A 304 -9.78 -5.10 -23.96
N LYS A 305 -8.58 -4.63 -24.32
CA LYS A 305 -7.33 -5.30 -23.97
C LYS A 305 -7.12 -5.23 -22.46
N VAL A 306 -6.81 -6.38 -21.87
CA VAL A 306 -6.60 -6.52 -20.44
C VAL A 306 -5.19 -6.05 -20.08
N ALA A 307 -5.11 -5.02 -19.25
CA ALA A 307 -3.84 -4.53 -18.73
C ALA A 307 -3.45 -5.20 -17.41
N TRP A 308 -4.44 -5.60 -16.61
CA TRP A 308 -4.26 -6.30 -15.35
C TRP A 308 -5.55 -7.02 -14.94
N GLU A 309 -5.45 -8.20 -14.36
CA GLU A 309 -6.59 -9.00 -13.88
C GLU A 309 -6.17 -9.84 -12.69
N ASN A 310 -7.00 -9.85 -11.63
CA ASN A 310 -6.75 -10.70 -10.48
C ASN A 310 -8.00 -10.96 -9.64
N ARG A 311 -7.98 -12.08 -8.91
CA ARG A 311 -8.94 -12.35 -7.84
C ARG A 311 -8.46 -11.67 -6.55
N VAL A 312 -9.28 -10.76 -6.04
CA VAL A 312 -8.98 -9.96 -4.85
C VAL A 312 -9.69 -10.58 -3.65
N TYR A 313 -8.92 -10.94 -2.62
CA TYR A 313 -9.44 -11.44 -1.35
C TYR A 313 -9.45 -10.32 -0.30
N LEU A 314 -10.61 -10.08 0.33
CA LEU A 314 -10.81 -8.95 1.25
C LEU A 314 -10.65 -9.33 2.72
N GLN A 315 -10.67 -10.62 3.02
CA GLN A 315 -10.67 -11.16 4.39
C GLN A 315 -9.45 -10.70 5.20
N GLU A 316 -8.23 -10.77 4.64
CA GLU A 316 -7.01 -10.36 5.35
C GLU A 316 -7.03 -8.86 5.68
N ALA A 317 -7.45 -8.02 4.73
CA ALA A 317 -7.57 -6.59 4.95
C ALA A 317 -8.62 -6.30 6.03
N ARG A 318 -9.77 -6.97 6.00
CA ARG A 318 -10.80 -6.84 7.05
C ARG A 318 -10.27 -7.26 8.41
N TRP A 319 -9.58 -8.39 8.50
CA TRP A 319 -8.96 -8.85 9.74
C TRP A 319 -7.93 -7.85 10.27
N LEU A 320 -7.07 -7.29 9.41
CA LEU A 320 -6.10 -6.26 9.82
C LEU A 320 -6.77 -4.96 10.27
N MET A 321 -7.88 -4.57 9.64
CA MET A 321 -8.71 -3.44 10.11
C MET A 321 -9.25 -3.73 11.49
N SER A 322 -9.85 -4.91 11.69
CA SER A 322 -10.38 -5.34 12.98
C SER A 322 -9.35 -5.34 14.11
N ARG A 323 -8.07 -5.61 13.82
CA ARG A 323 -6.99 -5.52 14.82
C ARG A 323 -6.55 -4.10 15.16
N ARG A 324 -6.80 -3.14 14.27
CA ARG A 324 -6.55 -1.70 14.50
C ARG A 324 -7.74 -1.02 15.17
N MET A 325 -8.92 -1.62 15.04
CA MET A 325 -10.10 -1.30 15.82
C MET A 325 -9.97 -1.93 17.21
N PRO A 326 -10.41 -1.26 18.28
CA PRO A 326 -10.71 -1.91 19.54
C PRO A 326 -11.60 -3.14 19.29
N TYR A 327 -11.35 -4.23 20.00
CA TYR A 327 -12.14 -5.47 19.88
C TYR A 327 -13.65 -5.22 20.06
N SER A 328 -13.99 -4.26 20.93
CA SER A 328 -15.35 -3.79 21.17
C SER A 328 -16.03 -3.19 19.93
N ASP A 329 -15.32 -2.36 19.16
CA ASP A 329 -15.84 -1.84 17.89
C ASP A 329 -16.10 -2.96 16.87
N MET A 330 -15.23 -3.97 16.82
CA MET A 330 -15.42 -5.12 15.94
C MET A 330 -16.68 -5.92 16.32
N GLN A 331 -16.91 -6.15 17.62
CA GLN A 331 -18.10 -6.86 18.11
C GLN A 331 -19.39 -6.09 17.83
N LEU A 332 -19.40 -4.77 18.00
CA LEU A 332 -20.55 -3.94 17.66
C LEU A 332 -20.87 -3.93 16.16
N ILE A 333 -19.84 -3.94 15.30
CA ILE A 333 -20.04 -3.98 13.84
C ILE A 333 -20.56 -5.36 13.40
N SER A 334 -19.91 -6.44 13.85
CA SER A 334 -20.27 -7.81 13.46
C SER A 334 -21.66 -8.22 13.92
N HIS A 335 -22.08 -7.81 15.13
CA HIS A 335 -23.39 -8.17 15.69
C HIS A 335 -24.42 -7.04 15.58
N ARG A 336 -24.16 -6.00 14.79
CA ARG A 336 -24.99 -4.78 14.75
C ARG A 336 -26.47 -5.05 14.48
N SER A 337 -26.76 -5.89 13.49
CA SER A 337 -28.13 -6.22 13.10
C SER A 337 -28.84 -7.01 14.20
N ALA A 338 -28.15 -7.99 14.80
CA ALA A 338 -28.67 -8.79 15.89
C ALA A 338 -28.91 -7.94 17.16
N LEU A 339 -27.97 -7.07 17.53
CA LEU A 339 -28.10 -6.15 18.67
C LEU A 339 -29.21 -5.13 18.45
N SER A 340 -29.31 -4.54 17.26
CA SER A 340 -30.36 -3.57 16.92
C SER A 340 -31.77 -4.15 17.06
N ASN A 341 -31.93 -5.46 16.83
CA ASN A 341 -33.23 -6.13 16.88
C ASN A 341 -33.48 -6.84 18.22
N GLY A 342 -32.42 -7.24 18.93
CA GLY A 342 -32.49 -8.00 20.17
C GLY A 342 -32.49 -7.17 21.44
N ILE A 343 -31.98 -5.93 21.40
CA ILE A 343 -31.97 -5.05 22.58
C ILE A 343 -33.40 -4.63 22.92
N SER A 344 -33.85 -4.99 24.12
CA SER A 344 -35.15 -4.57 24.63
C SER A 344 -35.21 -3.06 24.90
N PRO A 345 -36.40 -2.43 24.89
CA PRO A 345 -36.55 -1.01 25.19
C PRO A 345 -36.03 -0.63 26.58
N ASP A 346 -36.26 -1.50 27.57
CA ASP A 346 -35.81 -1.27 28.95
C ASP A 346 -34.29 -1.41 29.07
N THR A 347 -33.69 -2.35 28.34
CA THR A 347 -32.23 -2.48 28.21
C THR A 347 -31.66 -1.22 27.57
N LEU A 348 -32.30 -0.69 26.52
CA LEU A 348 -31.83 0.50 25.81
C LEU A 348 -31.82 1.76 26.71
N GLU A 349 -32.87 2.00 27.50
CA GLU A 349 -32.89 3.16 28.40
C GLU A 349 -31.77 3.09 29.46
N LYS A 350 -31.51 1.91 30.02
CA LYS A 350 -30.38 1.71 30.95
C LYS A 350 -29.02 1.93 30.28
N LEU A 351 -28.87 1.54 29.02
CA LEU A 351 -27.65 1.82 28.26
C LEU A 351 -27.49 3.32 27.98
N LEU A 352 -28.59 4.03 27.67
CA LEU A 352 -28.57 5.47 27.49
C LEU A 352 -28.09 6.20 28.76
N ASP A 353 -28.56 5.77 29.94
CA ASP A 353 -28.12 6.33 31.22
C ASP A 353 -26.59 6.18 31.40
N VAL A 354 -26.04 4.99 31.14
CA VAL A 354 -24.58 4.77 31.23
C VAL A 354 -23.80 5.62 30.20
N LEU A 355 -24.36 5.81 29.00
CA LEU A 355 -23.75 6.66 27.97
C LEU A 355 -23.77 8.15 28.34
N ILE A 356 -24.78 8.62 29.10
CA ILE A 356 -24.82 9.98 29.67
C ILE A 356 -23.77 10.12 30.77
N GLU A 357 -23.75 9.19 31.72
CA GLU A 357 -22.85 9.22 32.88
C GLU A 357 -21.38 9.27 32.46
N ASN A 358 -21.04 8.56 31.38
CA ASN A 358 -19.69 8.54 30.80
C ASN A 358 -19.44 9.70 29.82
N THR A 359 -20.35 10.67 29.71
CA THR A 359 -20.27 11.83 28.80
C THR A 359 -20.12 11.48 27.32
N ILE A 360 -20.54 10.26 26.94
CA ILE A 360 -20.45 9.78 25.57
C ILE A 360 -21.54 10.43 24.72
N LEU A 361 -22.79 10.46 25.20
CA LEU A 361 -23.90 11.13 24.51
C LEU A 361 -24.34 12.36 25.33
N THR A 362 -24.70 13.44 24.63
CA THR A 362 -25.29 14.62 25.26
C THR A 362 -26.80 14.46 25.42
N ASP A 363 -27.41 15.22 26.32
CA ASP A 363 -28.87 15.23 26.52
C ASP A 363 -29.62 15.50 25.21
N GLU A 364 -29.13 16.44 24.40
CA GLU A 364 -29.69 16.76 23.09
C GLU A 364 -29.65 15.56 22.11
N GLN A 365 -28.56 14.80 22.12
CA GLN A 365 -28.44 13.61 21.27
C GLN A 365 -29.43 12.52 21.70
N ILE A 366 -29.68 12.39 23.00
CA ILE A 366 -30.62 11.41 23.54
C ILE A 366 -32.06 11.80 23.30
N GLU A 367 -32.40 13.09 23.43
CA GLU A 367 -33.71 13.60 23.02
C GLU A 367 -33.95 13.33 21.54
N SER A 368 -32.93 13.49 20.68
CA SER A 368 -32.99 13.12 19.27
C SER A 368 -33.23 11.62 19.06
N VAL A 369 -32.57 10.73 19.82
CA VAL A 369 -32.83 9.29 19.77
C VAL A 369 -34.25 8.96 20.25
N ARG A 370 -34.70 9.55 21.35
CA ARG A 370 -36.04 9.31 21.92
C ARG A 370 -37.17 9.81 21.01
N ALA A 371 -36.91 10.80 20.17
CA ALA A 371 -37.86 11.26 19.16
C ALA A 371 -38.08 10.26 18.01
N LYS A 372 -37.20 9.27 17.83
CA LYS A 372 -37.32 8.25 16.77
C LYS A 372 -38.28 7.11 17.14
N PRO A 373 -38.82 6.38 16.14
CA PRO A 373 -39.57 5.15 16.36
C PRO A 373 -38.76 4.14 17.18
N GLN A 374 -39.44 3.40 18.05
CA GLN A 374 -38.82 2.46 19.00
C GLN A 374 -37.86 1.45 18.32
N GLU A 375 -38.24 0.95 17.14
CA GLU A 375 -37.47 -0.01 16.35
C GLU A 375 -36.15 0.55 15.77
N GLU A 376 -36.03 1.88 15.70
CA GLU A 376 -34.84 2.55 15.16
C GLU A 376 -33.88 3.06 16.24
N ARG A 377 -34.34 3.18 17.49
CA ARG A 377 -33.57 3.82 18.57
C ARG A 377 -32.28 3.06 18.88
N ALA A 378 -32.36 1.73 19.03
CA ALA A 378 -31.18 0.90 19.28
C ALA A 378 -30.15 1.06 18.16
N ARG A 379 -30.60 1.04 16.90
CA ARG A 379 -29.74 1.22 15.73
C ARG A 379 -29.03 2.57 15.72
N GLU A 380 -29.74 3.63 16.09
CA GLU A 380 -29.22 4.99 16.15
C GLU A 380 -28.16 5.12 17.25
N VAL A 381 -28.42 4.57 18.45
CA VAL A 381 -27.46 4.60 19.57
C VAL A 381 -26.18 3.85 19.21
N LEU A 382 -26.30 2.64 18.66
CA LEU A 382 -25.17 1.84 18.18
C LEU A 382 -24.34 2.63 17.14
N GLN A 383 -25.01 3.36 16.26
CA GLN A 383 -24.36 4.18 15.23
C GLN A 383 -23.64 5.40 15.84
N MET A 384 -24.28 6.12 16.75
CA MET A 384 -23.69 7.29 17.39
C MET A 384 -22.45 6.93 18.22
N VAL A 385 -22.50 5.82 18.96
CA VAL A 385 -21.37 5.32 19.77
C VAL A 385 -20.17 4.98 18.88
N GLN A 386 -20.40 4.30 17.75
CA GLN A 386 -19.34 3.98 16.78
C GLN A 386 -18.66 5.21 16.16
N TYR A 387 -19.38 6.33 15.99
CA TYR A 387 -18.79 7.55 15.44
C TYR A 387 -17.95 8.35 16.43
N LYS A 388 -18.05 8.07 17.74
CA LYS A 388 -17.35 8.84 18.79
C LYS A 388 -15.97 8.30 19.17
N GLY A 389 -15.52 7.20 18.57
CA GLY A 389 -14.14 6.71 18.68
C GLY A 389 -13.99 5.48 19.58
N ARG A 390 -12.77 5.25 20.10
CA ARG A 390 -12.33 3.94 20.64
C ARG A 390 -12.91 3.57 22.01
N ASP A 391 -13.10 4.54 22.89
CA ASP A 391 -13.53 4.29 24.28
C ASP A 391 -15.05 4.06 24.42
N PRO A 392 -15.92 4.80 23.68
CA PRO A 392 -17.38 4.64 23.74
C PRO A 392 -17.90 3.22 23.52
N SER A 393 -17.37 2.49 22.54
CA SER A 393 -17.83 1.14 22.22
C SER A 393 -17.48 0.11 23.30
N THR A 394 -16.34 0.31 23.95
CA THR A 394 -15.91 -0.52 25.08
C THR A 394 -16.83 -0.31 26.27
N ILE A 395 -17.17 0.95 26.57
CA ILE A 395 -18.10 1.31 27.65
C ILE A 395 -19.50 0.76 27.36
N LEU A 396 -19.99 0.91 26.13
CA LEU A 396 -21.29 0.38 25.73
C LEU A 396 -21.37 -1.14 25.88
N LEU A 397 -20.37 -1.89 25.40
CA LEU A 397 -20.38 -3.35 25.54
C LEU A 397 -20.23 -3.81 26.99
N SER A 398 -19.45 -3.10 27.80
CA SER A 398 -19.37 -3.38 29.24
C SER A 398 -20.73 -3.18 29.91
N ALA A 399 -21.40 -2.07 29.60
CA ALA A 399 -22.74 -1.79 30.11
C ALA A 399 -23.77 -2.82 29.64
N LEU A 400 -23.71 -3.23 28.37
CA LEU A 400 -24.59 -4.24 27.81
C LEU A 400 -24.44 -5.59 28.53
N ARG A 401 -23.21 -5.99 28.86
CA ARG A 401 -22.96 -7.23 29.63
C ARG A 401 -23.56 -7.17 31.04
N GLU A 402 -23.58 -6.00 31.66
CA GLU A 402 -24.16 -5.82 32.99
C GLU A 402 -25.69 -5.77 32.96
N VAL A 403 -26.26 -5.10 31.95
CA VAL A 403 -27.70 -4.88 31.84
C VAL A 403 -28.42 -6.09 31.23
N ASP A 404 -27.79 -6.75 30.26
CA ASP A 404 -28.35 -7.88 29.50
C ASP A 404 -27.27 -8.93 29.19
N PRO A 405 -26.90 -9.77 30.17
CA PRO A 405 -25.89 -10.80 29.96
C PRO A 405 -26.37 -11.93 29.03
N VAL A 406 -27.68 -12.07 28.81
CA VAL A 406 -28.25 -13.14 27.97
C VAL A 406 -27.95 -12.86 26.50
N ILE A 407 -28.22 -11.64 26.02
CA ILE A 407 -27.93 -11.27 24.64
C ILE A 407 -26.43 -11.34 24.33
N CYS A 408 -25.57 -10.98 25.29
CA CYS A 408 -24.12 -11.12 25.13
C CYS A 408 -23.69 -12.58 25.00
N LYS A 409 -24.34 -13.50 25.72
CA LYS A 409 -24.04 -14.93 25.64
C LYS A 409 -24.55 -15.56 24.34
N GLU A 410 -25.72 -15.13 23.85
CA GLU A 410 -26.29 -15.62 22.59
C GLU A 410 -25.49 -15.16 21.36
N LEU A 411 -24.89 -13.97 21.43
CA LEU A 411 -24.10 -13.38 20.36
C LEU A 411 -22.59 -13.59 20.53
N GLU A 412 -22.16 -14.47 21.45
CA GLU A 412 -20.74 -14.77 21.72
C GLU A 412 -19.87 -13.50 21.90
N ILE A 413 -20.41 -12.49 22.60
CA ILE A 413 -19.73 -11.21 22.85
C ILE A 413 -18.71 -11.37 24.01
N ASP A 414 -17.57 -11.98 23.70
CA ASP A 414 -16.44 -12.22 24.62
C ASP A 414 -15.64 -10.95 24.95
N TYR A 415 -14.76 -11.00 25.97
CA TYR A 415 -13.98 -9.89 26.56
C TYR A 415 -13.17 -9.05 25.58
#